data_AF-A0A846F3B2-F1
#
_entry.id   AF-A0A846F3B2-F1
#
_cell.length_a   1.000
_cell.length_b   1.000
_cell.length_c   1.000
_cell.angle_alpha   90.00
_cell.angle_beta   90.00
_cell.angle_gamma   90.00
#
_symmetry.space_group_name_H-M   'P 1'
#
loop_
_entity.id
_entity.type
_entity.pdbx_description
1 polymer ?
#
loop_
_entity_poly.entity_id
_entity_poly.type
_entity_poly.pdbx_seq_one_letter_code
_entity_poly.pdbx_strand_id
1 'polypeptide(L)'
;MRVNITEEQKQKLREYGVEILHPSSMSLPTECWLEPPCSLKYAQFHHSLSLGAFSYQVRGFCFAANIGRYTSIGEDVQIGRQNHPTTWLSTNPFQYRSSKLFNVGYNFEDSELYHQYVSHLVGKVPAIQVKITNIGNDVWIGHGALCSCWCYHR
;
A
#
# COMPACT_ATOMS: atom_id res chain seq x y z
N MET A 1 11.22 3.30 1.99
CA MET A 1 12.00 3.36 0.72
C MET A 1 11.83 2.01 0.01
N ARG A 2 11.99 1.91 -1.31
CA ARG A 2 11.87 0.63 -2.05
C ARG A 2 13.17 0.31 -2.76
N VAL A 3 13.50 -0.97 -2.86
CA VAL A 3 14.69 -1.47 -3.55
C VAL A 3 14.25 -2.31 -4.74
N ASN A 4 14.79 -2.02 -5.91
CA ASN A 4 14.59 -2.84 -7.10
C ASN A 4 15.36 -4.15 -6.94
N ILE A 5 14.72 -5.27 -7.24
CA ILE A 5 15.31 -6.61 -7.11
C ILE A 5 15.82 -7.05 -8.48
N THR A 6 17.12 -7.32 -8.58
CA THR A 6 17.77 -7.82 -9.80
C THR A 6 17.45 -9.30 -10.04
N GLU A 7 17.68 -9.80 -11.25
CA GLU A 7 17.48 -11.23 -11.56
C GLU A 7 18.37 -12.16 -10.69
N GLU A 8 19.59 -11.74 -10.38
CA GLU A 8 20.48 -12.47 -9.45
C GLU A 8 19.88 -12.54 -8.04
N GLN A 9 19.34 -11.42 -7.53
CA GLN A 9 18.70 -11.39 -6.23
C GLN A 9 17.43 -12.24 -6.20
N LYS A 10 16.65 -12.27 -7.29
CA LYS A 10 15.49 -13.18 -7.41
C LYS A 10 15.92 -14.64 -7.36
N GLN A 11 17.03 -14.99 -8.01
CA GLN A 11 17.57 -16.34 -7.97
C GLN A 11 17.99 -16.74 -6.55
N LYS A 12 18.70 -15.85 -5.84
CA LYS A 12 19.05 -16.06 -4.43
C LYS A 12 17.79 -16.25 -3.56
N LEU A 13 16.78 -15.40 -3.73
CA LEU A 13 15.51 -15.54 -3.00
C LEU A 13 14.85 -16.91 -3.21
N ARG A 14 14.86 -17.44 -4.45
CA ARG A 14 14.38 -18.79 -4.75
C ARG A 14 15.17 -19.87 -4.04
N GLU A 15 16.50 -19.75 -3.98
CA GLU A 15 17.37 -20.68 -3.23
C GLU A 15 17.07 -20.67 -1.72
N TYR A 16 16.64 -19.52 -1.19
CA TYR A 16 16.16 -19.39 0.19
C TYR A 16 14.67 -19.74 0.38
N GLY A 17 13.99 -20.30 -0.62
CA GLY A 17 12.61 -20.79 -0.51
C GLY A 17 11.51 -19.75 -0.75
N VAL A 18 11.85 -18.59 -1.35
CA VAL A 18 10.86 -17.58 -1.74
C VAL A 18 10.58 -17.70 -3.24
N GLU A 19 9.38 -18.15 -3.60
CA GLU A 19 8.92 -18.14 -4.99
C GLU A 19 8.70 -16.70 -5.45
N ILE A 20 9.20 -16.37 -6.65
CA ILE A 20 9.01 -15.06 -7.28
C ILE A 20 8.32 -15.27 -8.63
N LEU A 21 7.05 -14.87 -8.75
CA LEU A 21 6.30 -14.90 -10.02
C LEU A 21 6.09 -13.50 -10.62
N HIS A 22 6.55 -12.45 -9.95
CA HIS A 22 6.42 -11.06 -10.40
C HIS A 22 7.22 -10.78 -11.69
N PRO A 23 6.77 -9.86 -12.58
CA PRO A 23 7.51 -9.47 -13.79
C PRO A 23 8.95 -9.00 -13.53
N SER A 24 9.74 -8.94 -14.60
CA SER A 24 11.19 -8.65 -14.61
C SER A 24 11.58 -7.44 -13.77
N SER A 25 10.74 -6.41 -13.69
CA SER A 25 10.89 -5.32 -12.70
C SER A 25 10.02 -5.57 -11.47
N MET A 26 10.65 -5.91 -10.34
CA MET A 26 10.01 -5.97 -9.01
C MET A 26 10.77 -5.05 -8.05
N SER A 27 10.05 -4.41 -7.15
CA SER A 27 10.67 -3.74 -6.01
C SER A 27 9.96 -4.08 -4.71
N LEU A 28 10.76 -4.28 -3.66
CA LEU A 28 10.28 -4.58 -2.32
C LEU A 28 10.51 -3.38 -1.39
N PRO A 29 9.69 -3.21 -0.35
CA PRO A 29 10.00 -2.26 0.70
C PRO A 29 11.33 -2.62 1.38
N THR A 30 12.05 -1.62 1.87
CA THR A 30 13.29 -1.83 2.65
C THR A 30 13.02 -2.60 3.94
N GLU A 31 11.85 -2.41 4.53
CA GLU A 31 11.35 -3.19 5.67
C GLU A 31 10.55 -4.38 5.14
N CYS A 32 11.24 -5.47 4.86
CA CYS A 32 10.64 -6.69 4.32
C CYS A 32 11.17 -7.92 5.07
N TRP A 33 10.27 -8.65 5.72
CA TRP A 33 10.56 -9.94 6.35
C TRP A 33 9.77 -11.02 5.64
N LEU A 34 10.46 -12.02 5.10
CA LEU A 34 9.87 -13.15 4.41
C LEU A 34 10.22 -14.41 5.18
N GLU A 35 9.21 -15.16 5.58
CA GLU A 35 9.39 -16.47 6.19
C GLU A 35 9.21 -17.56 5.12
N PRO A 36 10.28 -18.27 4.73
CA PRO A 36 10.17 -19.33 3.73
C PRO A 36 9.50 -20.61 4.27
N PRO A 37 8.87 -21.43 3.40
CA PRO A 37 8.62 -21.14 1.99
C PRO A 37 7.46 -20.14 1.85
N CYS A 38 7.56 -19.14 0.97
CA CYS A 38 6.45 -18.23 0.67
C CYS A 38 6.49 -17.79 -0.80
N SER A 39 5.46 -17.10 -1.28
CA SER A 39 5.38 -16.69 -2.69
C SER A 39 5.05 -15.21 -2.85
N LEU A 40 5.93 -14.51 -3.56
CA LEU A 40 5.74 -13.14 -4.02
C LEU A 40 5.29 -13.18 -5.48
N LYS A 41 3.98 -13.10 -5.70
CA LYS A 41 3.37 -13.16 -7.04
C LYS A 41 3.30 -11.77 -7.66
N TYR A 42 2.16 -11.37 -8.22
CA TYR A 42 1.99 -10.15 -9.01
C TYR A 42 1.52 -8.94 -8.18
N ALA A 43 1.55 -9.04 -6.85
CA ALA A 43 1.15 -7.95 -5.96
C ALA A 43 2.25 -6.91 -5.78
N GLN A 44 1.84 -5.65 -5.62
CA GLN A 44 2.75 -4.56 -5.30
C GLN A 44 2.86 -4.38 -3.78
N PHE A 45 4.09 -4.44 -3.27
CA PHE A 45 4.36 -4.27 -1.84
C PHE A 45 5.01 -2.91 -1.56
N HIS A 46 4.42 -2.15 -0.66
CA HIS A 46 4.79 -0.78 -0.33
C HIS A 46 4.96 -0.60 1.18
N HIS A 47 5.76 0.40 1.56
CA HIS A 47 6.07 0.77 2.94
C HIS A 47 6.82 -0.31 3.74
N SER A 48 6.14 -1.38 4.16
CA SER A 48 6.69 -2.50 4.89
C SER A 48 5.88 -3.79 4.66
N LEU A 49 6.53 -4.95 4.79
CA LEU A 49 5.93 -6.27 4.65
C LEU A 49 6.54 -7.26 5.65
N SER A 50 5.69 -8.00 6.37
CA SER A 50 6.04 -9.28 6.98
C SER A 50 5.13 -10.36 6.37
N LEU A 51 5.70 -11.40 5.78
CA LEU A 51 4.95 -12.49 5.13
C LEU A 51 5.35 -13.83 5.74
N GLY A 52 4.39 -14.49 6.40
CA GLY A 52 4.56 -15.80 7.00
C GLY A 52 4.71 -16.93 5.98
N ALA A 53 5.24 -18.07 6.43
CA ALA A 53 5.40 -19.27 5.63
C ALA A 53 4.06 -19.75 5.04
N PHE A 54 4.14 -20.31 3.83
CA PHE A 54 3.05 -20.81 2.99
C PHE A 54 2.01 -19.75 2.61
N SER A 55 2.32 -18.47 2.81
CA SER A 55 1.42 -17.37 2.45
C SER A 55 1.81 -16.73 1.14
N TYR A 56 0.80 -16.16 0.47
CA TYR A 56 0.98 -15.46 -0.80
C TYR A 56 -0.15 -14.47 -1.06
N GLN A 57 0.14 -13.50 -1.92
CA GLN A 57 -0.87 -12.66 -2.54
C GLN A 57 -0.73 -12.75 -4.06
N VAL A 58 -1.81 -13.15 -4.75
CA VAL A 58 -1.78 -13.34 -6.21
C VAL A 58 -1.55 -12.04 -6.95
N ARG A 59 -2.41 -11.03 -6.74
CA ARG A 59 -2.29 -9.71 -7.36
C ARG A 59 -2.93 -8.65 -6.47
N GLY A 60 -2.60 -7.39 -6.72
CA GLY A 60 -3.21 -6.26 -6.07
C GLY A 60 -2.18 -5.38 -5.39
N PHE A 61 -2.59 -4.75 -4.29
CA PHE A 61 -1.79 -3.75 -3.59
C PHE A 61 -1.71 -4.07 -2.12
N CYS A 62 -0.52 -3.96 -1.55
CA CYS A 62 -0.27 -4.17 -0.13
C CYS A 62 0.64 -3.06 0.40
N PHE A 63 0.12 -2.29 1.35
CA PHE A 63 0.86 -1.22 2.03
C PHE A 63 0.89 -1.47 3.52
N ALA A 64 2.10 -1.54 4.09
CA ALA A 64 2.34 -1.72 5.53
C ALA A 64 1.51 -2.88 6.13
N ALA A 65 1.95 -4.12 5.91
CA ALA A 65 1.19 -5.29 6.36
C ALA A 65 2.05 -6.35 7.06
N ASN A 66 1.45 -6.98 8.07
CA ASN A 66 1.89 -8.23 8.67
C ASN A 66 0.90 -9.31 8.27
N ILE A 67 1.36 -10.34 7.57
CA ILE A 67 0.57 -11.46 7.07
C ILE A 67 1.09 -12.73 7.74
N GLY A 68 0.22 -13.44 8.46
CA GLY A 68 0.55 -14.69 9.12
C GLY A 68 0.86 -15.83 8.15
N ARG A 69 1.11 -17.03 8.69
CA ARG A 69 1.37 -18.26 7.93
C ARG A 69 0.09 -18.81 7.28
N TYR A 70 0.23 -19.64 6.25
CA TYR A 70 -0.86 -20.36 5.58
C TYR A 70 -2.00 -19.46 5.07
N THR A 71 -1.69 -18.23 4.69
CA THR A 71 -2.68 -17.23 4.27
C THR A 71 -2.75 -17.12 2.75
N SER A 72 -3.95 -17.30 2.20
CA SER A 72 -4.21 -17.27 0.75
C SER A 72 -4.96 -15.99 0.37
N ILE A 73 -4.32 -15.12 -0.41
CA ILE A 73 -4.90 -13.83 -0.83
C ILE A 73 -5.05 -13.81 -2.34
N GLY A 74 -6.30 -13.66 -2.80
CA GLY A 74 -6.68 -13.70 -4.21
C GLY A 74 -6.21 -12.50 -5.04
N GLU A 75 -6.74 -12.40 -6.26
CA GLU A 75 -6.45 -11.30 -7.17
C GLU A 75 -7.16 -10.00 -6.78
N ASP A 76 -6.56 -8.88 -7.16
CA ASP A 76 -7.09 -7.52 -7.02
C ASP A 76 -7.45 -7.09 -5.59
N VAL A 77 -6.93 -7.81 -4.59
CA VAL A 77 -7.07 -7.46 -3.17
C VAL A 77 -6.29 -6.20 -2.84
N GLN A 78 -6.90 -5.33 -2.05
CA GLN A 78 -6.37 -4.04 -1.61
C GLN A 78 -6.14 -4.07 -0.09
N ILE A 79 -4.89 -4.02 0.35
CA ILE A 79 -4.51 -4.05 1.77
C ILE A 79 -3.85 -2.74 2.16
N GLY A 80 -4.30 -2.15 3.27
CA GLY A 80 -3.65 -0.97 3.87
C GLY A 80 -3.81 0.31 3.06
N ARG A 81 -4.87 0.42 2.25
CA ARG A 81 -5.25 1.69 1.62
C ARG A 81 -5.51 2.74 2.71
N GLN A 82 -4.93 3.93 2.55
CA GLN A 82 -5.09 5.02 3.51
C GLN A 82 -6.56 5.48 3.54
N ASN A 83 -7.10 5.65 4.74
CA ASN A 83 -8.44 6.21 4.92
C ASN A 83 -8.42 7.73 4.77
N HIS A 84 -9.47 8.27 4.15
CA HIS A 84 -9.71 9.70 4.13
C HIS A 84 -10.15 10.19 5.52
N PRO A 85 -9.88 11.46 5.88
CA PRO A 85 -10.37 12.02 7.14
C PRO A 85 -11.89 12.13 7.11
N THR A 86 -12.57 11.31 7.90
CA THR A 86 -14.05 11.31 8.00
C THR A 86 -14.56 12.22 9.12
N THR A 87 -13.67 12.75 9.97
CA THR A 87 -13.99 13.65 11.08
C THR A 87 -13.70 15.12 10.77
N TRP A 88 -13.22 15.43 9.56
CA TRP A 88 -12.95 16.79 9.12
C TRP A 88 -14.18 17.38 8.41
N LEU A 89 -14.10 18.65 8.00
CA LEU A 89 -15.16 19.30 7.25
C LEU A 89 -15.51 18.55 5.94
N SER A 90 -14.53 17.86 5.36
CA SER A 90 -14.72 17.04 4.17
C SER A 90 -13.75 15.85 4.15
N THR A 91 -14.03 14.82 3.36
CA THR A 91 -13.06 13.78 3.00
C THR A 91 -12.13 14.21 1.86
N ASN A 92 -12.44 15.34 1.20
CA ASN A 92 -11.68 15.80 0.05
C ASN A 92 -10.29 16.31 0.49
N PRO A 93 -9.22 15.91 -0.24
CA PRO A 93 -7.86 16.24 0.11
C PRO A 93 -7.48 17.73 -0.03
N PHE A 94 -8.39 18.59 -0.50
CA PHE A 94 -8.13 20.04 -0.59
C PHE A 94 -7.72 20.63 0.75
N GLN A 95 -8.22 20.05 1.83
CA GLN A 95 -7.90 20.51 3.18
C GLN A 95 -6.44 20.27 3.56
N TYR A 96 -5.77 19.22 3.09
CA TYR A 96 -4.43 18.87 3.62
C TYR A 96 -3.35 18.69 2.56
N ARG A 97 -3.68 18.64 1.27
CA ARG A 97 -2.67 18.54 0.22
C ARG A 97 -1.95 19.87 0.05
N SER A 98 -0.62 19.79 0.00
CA SER A 98 0.27 20.90 -0.35
C SER A 98 0.33 21.17 -1.86
N SER A 99 -0.08 20.20 -2.67
CA SER A 99 -0.15 20.28 -4.13
C SER A 99 -1.58 20.57 -4.61
N LYS A 100 -1.69 21.04 -5.85
CA LYS A 100 -2.98 21.18 -6.54
C LYS A 100 -3.75 19.85 -6.56
N LEU A 101 -5.06 19.94 -6.40
CA LEU A 101 -5.96 18.78 -6.35
C LEU A 101 -5.88 17.95 -7.63
N PHE A 102 -6.05 18.66 -8.75
CA PHE A 102 -6.09 18.18 -10.11
C PHE A 102 -5.06 18.94 -10.97
N ASN A 103 -4.48 18.26 -11.95
CA ASN A 103 -3.61 18.85 -12.95
C ASN A 103 -4.45 19.28 -14.15
N VAL A 104 -4.89 20.53 -14.18
CA VAL A 104 -5.85 21.06 -15.18
C VAL A 104 -5.32 22.35 -15.81
N GLY A 105 -5.79 22.68 -17.02
CA GLY A 105 -5.45 23.93 -17.72
C GLY A 105 -6.27 25.13 -17.21
N TYR A 106 -6.32 26.23 -17.95
CA TYR A 106 -6.99 27.47 -17.51
C TYR A 106 -8.39 27.70 -18.13
N ASN A 107 -8.87 26.77 -18.96
CA ASN A 107 -10.11 26.92 -19.73
C ASN A 107 -11.36 26.53 -18.92
N PHE A 108 -11.49 27.05 -17.69
CA PHE A 108 -12.69 26.93 -16.87
C PHE A 108 -12.84 28.18 -16.00
N GLU A 109 -14.06 28.48 -15.59
CA GLU A 109 -14.37 29.60 -14.70
C GLU A 109 -13.56 29.49 -13.39
N ASP A 110 -13.03 30.61 -12.90
CA ASP A 110 -12.18 30.67 -11.70
C ASP A 110 -10.88 29.85 -11.77
N SER A 111 -10.38 29.55 -12.97
CA SER A 111 -9.12 28.81 -13.12
C SER A 111 -7.94 29.53 -12.47
N GLU A 112 -7.89 30.86 -12.52
CA GLU A 112 -6.86 31.65 -11.84
C GLU A 112 -6.93 31.45 -10.32
N LEU A 113 -8.12 31.53 -9.72
CA LEU A 113 -8.33 31.31 -8.29
C LEU A 113 -7.93 29.89 -7.87
N TYR A 114 -8.29 28.88 -8.67
CA TYR A 114 -7.87 27.50 -8.45
C TYR A 114 -6.33 27.35 -8.46
N HIS A 115 -5.65 27.97 -9.43
CA HIS A 115 -4.20 27.94 -9.55
C HIS A 115 -3.48 28.79 -8.48
N GLN A 116 -4.18 29.68 -7.80
CA GLN A 116 -3.67 30.42 -6.64
C GLN A 116 -3.97 29.72 -5.29
N TYR A 117 -5.00 28.86 -5.22
CA TYR A 117 -5.39 28.19 -3.99
C TYR A 117 -4.26 27.35 -3.36
N VAL A 118 -3.98 27.59 -2.08
CA VAL A 118 -3.10 26.75 -1.24
C VAL A 118 -3.80 26.55 0.09
N SER A 119 -3.90 25.30 0.56
CA SER A 119 -4.54 25.05 1.85
C SER A 119 -3.74 25.65 3.01
N HIS A 120 -4.44 26.38 3.88
CA HIS A 120 -3.87 26.94 5.10
C HIS A 120 -3.57 25.90 6.20
N LEU A 121 -4.01 24.66 6.03
CA LEU A 121 -3.77 23.57 6.99
C LEU A 121 -2.52 22.77 6.64
N VAL A 122 -1.88 23.00 5.48
CA VAL A 122 -0.63 22.33 5.11
C VAL A 122 0.40 22.50 6.23
N GLY A 123 0.89 21.39 6.78
CA GLY A 123 1.83 21.37 7.91
C GLY A 123 1.24 21.70 9.29
N LYS A 124 -0.05 22.01 9.39
CA LYS A 124 -0.75 22.32 10.66
C LYS A 124 -1.62 21.19 11.19
N VAL A 125 -2.01 20.27 10.32
CA VAL A 125 -2.75 19.06 10.70
C VAL A 125 -1.81 17.86 10.78
N PRO A 126 -2.00 16.97 11.78
CA PRO A 126 -1.23 15.74 11.87
C PRO A 126 -1.31 14.97 10.56
N ALA A 127 -0.18 14.47 10.08
CA ALA A 127 -0.17 13.55 8.95
C ALA A 127 -1.03 12.33 9.29
N ILE A 128 -1.74 11.80 8.29
CA ILE A 128 -2.45 10.53 8.43
C ILE A 128 -1.41 9.49 8.84
N GLN A 129 -1.55 8.98 10.07
CA GLN A 129 -0.61 8.01 10.61
C GLN A 129 -0.70 6.72 9.80
N VAL A 130 0.46 6.20 9.40
CA VAL A 130 0.55 4.87 8.79
C VAL A 130 0.04 3.85 9.80
N LYS A 131 -0.89 2.99 9.37
CA LYS A 131 -1.39 1.88 10.17
C LYS A 131 -1.04 0.57 9.50
N ILE A 132 -0.35 -0.28 10.25
CA ILE A 132 -0.01 -1.61 9.81
C ILE A 132 -1.26 -2.49 9.83
N THR A 133 -1.56 -3.13 8.71
CA THR A 133 -2.66 -4.11 8.61
C THR A 133 -2.15 -5.46 9.09
N ASN A 134 -2.80 -6.05 10.10
CA ASN A 134 -2.44 -7.37 10.62
C ASN A 134 -3.45 -8.40 10.11
N ILE A 135 -2.99 -9.33 9.28
CA ILE A 135 -3.73 -10.52 8.84
C ILE A 135 -3.14 -11.71 9.59
N GLY A 136 -4.00 -12.47 10.28
CA GLY A 136 -3.59 -13.61 11.09
C GLY A 136 -3.08 -14.80 10.28
N ASN A 137 -2.87 -15.92 10.96
CA ASN A 137 -2.58 -17.20 10.30
C ASN A 137 -3.88 -17.80 9.73
N ASP A 138 -3.74 -18.63 8.70
CA ASP A 138 -4.83 -19.45 8.13
C ASP A 138 -6.05 -18.61 7.68
N VAL A 139 -5.78 -17.50 6.99
CA VAL A 139 -6.82 -16.61 6.46
C VAL A 139 -6.96 -16.83 4.96
N TRP A 140 -8.20 -16.85 4.48
CA TRP A 140 -8.51 -16.78 3.06
C TRP A 140 -9.18 -15.44 2.73
N ILE A 141 -8.60 -14.70 1.79
CA ILE A 141 -9.13 -13.43 1.30
C ILE A 141 -9.47 -13.56 -0.18
N GLY A 142 -10.77 -13.47 -0.47
CA GLY A 142 -11.32 -13.60 -1.81
C GLY A 142 -10.94 -12.45 -2.76
N HIS A 143 -11.13 -12.69 -4.05
CA HIS A 143 -10.88 -11.73 -5.12
C HIS A 143 -11.57 -10.37 -4.85
N GLY A 144 -10.84 -9.28 -5.11
CA GLY A 144 -11.37 -7.90 -5.06
C GLY A 144 -11.65 -7.34 -3.66
N ALA A 145 -11.27 -8.05 -2.60
CA ALA A 145 -11.50 -7.58 -1.22
C ALA A 145 -10.70 -6.31 -0.88
N LEU A 146 -11.28 -5.48 -0.01
CA LEU A 146 -10.61 -4.33 0.61
C LEU A 146 -10.38 -4.58 2.10
N CYS A 147 -9.12 -4.70 2.51
CA CYS A 147 -8.69 -4.82 3.89
C CYS A 147 -8.21 -3.45 4.40
N SER A 148 -9.14 -2.65 4.93
CA SER A 148 -8.84 -1.34 5.51
C SER A 148 -8.33 -1.46 6.94
N CYS A 149 -7.30 -0.70 7.30
CA CYS A 149 -6.88 -0.50 8.68
C CYS A 149 -7.88 0.45 9.38
N TRP A 150 -8.82 -0.09 10.15
CA TRP A 150 -9.81 0.75 10.85
C TRP A 150 -9.16 1.59 11.94
N CYS A 151 -9.42 2.90 11.91
CA CYS A 151 -8.98 3.85 12.93
C CYS A 151 -10.00 3.95 14.06
N TYR A 152 -10.02 2.99 15.00
CA TYR A 152 -10.60 3.29 16.30
C TYR A 152 -9.61 4.16 17.07
N HIS A 153 -10.01 5.40 17.38
CA HIS A 153 -9.39 6.17 18.45
C HIS A 153 -9.82 5.45 19.74
N ARG A 154 -8.90 4.69 20.33
CA ARG A 154 -8.97 4.33 21.75
C ARG A 154 -8.07 5.28 22.50
#